data_AF-A0A7D4UK57-F1
#
_entry.id   AF-A0A7D4UK57-F1
#
_cell.length_a   1.000
_cell.length_b   1.000
_cell.length_c   1.000
_cell.angle_alpha   90.00
_cell.angle_beta   90.00
_cell.angle_gamma   90.00
#
_symmetry.space_group_name_H-M   'P 1'
#
loop_
_entity.id
_entity.type
_entity.pdbx_description
1 polymer ?
#
loop_
_entity_poly.entity_id
_entity_poly.type
_entity_poly.pdbx_seq_one_letter_code
_entity_poly.pdbx_strand_id
1 'polypeptide(L)'
;MFSEVSELADQLFQRHGLINYSFGFDRAVRRAGLCNYSKRRITISRHLVQVSEIHQIEQVLLHEIAHALCGQQAGHGPIWRAKATELGYLHQRIDGNAIAKSSAKYRGLCPQGHEHFRSRRPSRALSCKGCAPVFSRRYLISWQEIS
;
A
#
# COMPACT_ATOMS: atom_id res chain seq x y z
N MET A 1 -7.60 6.17 15.85
CA MET A 1 -7.13 5.74 14.51
C MET A 1 -7.56 6.63 13.34
N PHE A 2 -8.76 6.55 12.73
CA PHE A 2 -9.02 7.34 11.50
C PHE A 2 -8.94 8.87 11.68
N SER A 3 -9.43 9.41 12.81
CA SER A 3 -9.29 10.83 13.15
C SER A 3 -7.82 11.22 13.29
N GLU A 4 -7.10 10.48 14.14
CA GLU A 4 -5.66 10.61 14.38
C GLU A 4 -4.83 10.56 13.08
N VAL A 5 -5.14 9.68 12.13
CA VAL A 5 -4.47 9.66 10.81
C VAL A 5 -4.76 10.93 10.01
N SER A 6 -5.98 11.46 10.10
CA SER A 6 -6.35 12.69 9.40
C SER A 6 -5.64 13.90 10.00
N GLU A 7 -5.59 13.99 11.33
CA GLU A 7 -4.85 15.01 12.06
C GLU A 7 -3.35 14.95 11.76
N LEU A 8 -2.76 13.75 11.72
CA LEU A 8 -1.37 13.54 11.32
C LEU A 8 -1.12 14.01 9.89
N ALA A 9 -2.01 13.66 8.94
CA ALA A 9 -1.88 14.10 7.56
C ALA A 9 -1.93 15.63 7.44
N ASP A 10 -2.86 16.28 8.13
CA ASP A 10 -2.99 17.73 8.14
C ASP A 10 -1.74 18.40 8.72
N GLN A 11 -1.20 17.88 9.83
CA GLN A 11 0.04 18.35 10.43
C GLN A 11 1.24 18.23 9.47
N LEU A 12 1.39 17.09 8.80
CA LEU A 12 2.47 16.86 7.85
C LEU A 12 2.33 17.75 6.61
N PHE A 13 1.10 17.95 6.10
CA PHE A 13 0.87 18.81 4.95
C PHE A 13 1.23 20.25 5.28
N GLN A 14 0.84 20.74 6.46
CA GLN A 14 1.22 22.08 6.92
C GLN A 14 2.74 22.19 7.10
N ARG A 15 3.36 21.23 7.81
CA ARG A 15 4.81 21.21 8.07
C ARG A 15 5.64 21.24 6.80
N HIS A 16 5.19 20.59 5.74
CA HIS A 16 5.93 20.47 4.48
C HIS A 16 5.38 21.37 3.36
N GLY A 17 4.50 22.32 3.69
CA GLY A 17 4.00 23.33 2.75
C GLY A 17 3.08 22.78 1.64
N LEU A 18 2.46 21.61 1.85
CA LEU A 18 1.59 20.95 0.88
C LEU A 18 0.14 21.47 0.90
N ILE A 19 -0.01 22.78 0.81
CA ILE A 19 -1.30 23.49 0.99
C ILE A 19 -2.30 23.30 -0.16
N ASN A 20 -1.84 22.84 -1.33
CA ASN A 20 -2.67 22.65 -2.51
C ASN A 20 -3.12 21.20 -2.73
N TYR A 21 -2.82 20.30 -1.79
CA TYR A 21 -3.31 18.92 -1.80
C TYR A 21 -4.36 18.68 -0.72
N SER A 22 -5.35 17.85 -1.04
CA SER A 22 -6.31 17.33 -0.06
C SER A 22 -5.91 15.94 0.43
N PHE A 23 -6.29 15.61 1.66
CA PHE A 23 -6.14 14.26 2.22
C PHE A 23 -7.46 13.46 2.14
N GLY A 24 -7.35 12.12 2.19
CA GLY A 24 -8.43 11.28 2.67
C GLY A 24 -8.15 9.79 2.52
N PHE A 25 -9.19 8.98 2.60
CA PHE A 25 -9.06 7.53 2.56
C PHE A 25 -9.62 6.92 1.28
N ASP A 26 -9.06 5.77 0.87
CA ASP A 26 -9.61 4.93 -0.19
C ASP A 26 -9.73 3.46 0.21
N ARG A 27 -10.27 2.62 -0.67
CA ARG A 27 -10.48 1.17 -0.42
C ARG A 27 -9.45 0.30 -1.14
N ALA A 28 -8.23 0.79 -1.36
CA ALA A 28 -7.20 0.02 -2.06
C ALA A 28 -6.73 -1.18 -1.23
N VAL A 29 -6.69 -2.35 -1.84
CA VAL A 29 -6.32 -3.63 -1.18
C VAL A 29 -4.91 -4.12 -1.52
N ARG A 30 -4.15 -3.34 -2.31
CA ARG A 30 -2.80 -3.70 -2.77
C ARG A 30 -1.76 -2.59 -2.65
N ARG A 31 -2.19 -1.35 -2.41
CA ARG A 31 -1.31 -0.20 -2.21
C ARG A 31 -1.66 0.47 -0.89
N ALA A 32 -0.63 1.00 -0.24
CA ALA A 32 -0.74 1.65 1.06
C ALA A 32 -1.22 3.09 0.93
N GLY A 33 -0.61 3.84 0.00
CA GLY A 33 -0.93 5.22 -0.33
C GLY A 33 -1.16 5.45 -1.83
N LEU A 34 -1.49 6.69 -2.19
CA LEU A 34 -1.44 7.22 -3.56
C LEU A 34 -1.39 8.74 -3.54
N CYS A 35 -0.43 9.32 -4.23
CA CYS A 35 -0.44 10.70 -4.69
C CYS A 35 -1.14 10.82 -6.05
N ASN A 36 -2.30 11.48 -6.09
CA ASN A 36 -3.02 11.80 -7.32
C ASN A 36 -2.70 13.23 -7.75
N TYR A 37 -1.87 13.36 -8.78
CA TYR A 37 -1.42 14.66 -9.31
C TYR A 37 -2.55 15.49 -9.94
N SER A 38 -3.46 14.87 -10.67
CA SER A 38 -4.56 15.57 -11.37
C SER A 38 -5.57 16.18 -10.40
N LYS A 39 -5.93 15.44 -9.35
CA LYS A 39 -6.88 15.88 -8.32
C LYS A 39 -6.20 16.60 -7.16
N ARG A 40 -4.87 16.68 -7.17
CA ARG A 40 -4.04 17.12 -6.04
C ARG A 40 -4.55 16.52 -4.73
N ARG A 41 -4.53 15.20 -4.67
CA ARG A 41 -5.08 14.46 -3.53
C ARG A 41 -4.16 13.32 -3.15
N ILE A 42 -3.81 13.23 -1.87
CA ILE A 42 -3.14 12.06 -1.31
C ILE A 42 -4.18 11.22 -0.59
N THR A 43 -4.18 9.91 -0.83
CA THR A 43 -5.02 8.97 -0.11
C THR A 43 -4.24 7.86 0.56
N ILE A 44 -4.73 7.41 1.71
CA ILE A 44 -4.26 6.21 2.40
C ILE A 44 -5.35 5.13 2.36
N SER A 45 -4.94 3.88 2.19
CA SER A 45 -5.86 2.74 2.22
C SER A 45 -6.48 2.59 3.61
N ARG A 46 -7.82 2.47 3.68
CA ARG A 46 -8.51 2.12 4.93
C ARG A 46 -8.05 0.79 5.51
N HIS A 47 -7.69 -0.16 4.65
CA HIS A 47 -7.23 -1.48 5.07
C HIS A 47 -5.84 -1.43 5.71
N LEU A 48 -4.99 -0.47 5.30
CA LEU A 48 -3.72 -0.19 5.97
C LEU A 48 -3.97 0.38 7.37
N VAL A 49 -4.83 1.41 7.49
CA VAL A 49 -5.13 2.06 8.78
C VAL A 49 -5.62 1.07 9.84
N GLN A 50 -6.30 0.00 9.42
CA GLN A 50 -6.83 -1.02 10.32
C GLN A 50 -5.78 -2.01 10.85
N VAL A 51 -4.62 -2.14 10.20
CA VAL A 51 -3.62 -3.19 10.51
C VAL A 51 -2.21 -2.66 10.72
N SER A 52 -2.08 -1.34 10.78
CA SER A 52 -0.80 -0.67 10.90
C SER A 52 -0.83 0.31 12.05
N GLU A 53 0.32 0.40 12.72
CA GLU A 53 0.58 1.40 13.74
C GLU A 53 0.70 2.79 13.11
N ILE A 54 0.47 3.84 13.91
CA ILE A 54 0.48 5.22 13.42
C ILE A 54 1.82 5.61 12.75
N HIS A 55 2.95 5.14 13.29
CA HIS A 55 4.27 5.37 12.73
C HIS A 55 4.42 4.76 11.31
N GLN A 56 3.83 3.59 11.06
CA GLN A 56 3.86 3.02 9.70
C GLN A 56 3.04 3.86 8.72
N ILE A 57 1.92 4.41 9.18
CA ILE A 57 1.06 5.28 8.38
C ILE A 57 1.76 6.61 8.08
N GLU A 58 2.47 7.17 9.07
CA GLU A 58 3.34 8.33 8.89
C GLU A 58 4.34 8.10 7.76
N GLN A 59 5.03 6.95 7.75
CA GLN A 59 6.00 6.61 6.70
C GLN A 59 5.34 6.54 5.31
N VAL A 60 4.09 6.09 5.21
CA VAL A 60 3.34 6.12 3.94
C VAL A 60 2.97 7.54 3.54
N LEU A 61 2.55 8.38 4.48
CA LEU A 61 2.25 9.79 4.22
C LEU A 61 3.49 10.53 3.72
N LEU A 62 4.65 10.37 4.38
CA LEU A 62 5.91 10.98 3.97
C LEU A 62 6.32 10.54 2.56
N HIS A 63 6.11 9.27 2.21
CA HIS A 63 6.32 8.75 0.86
C HIS A 63 5.48 9.49 -0.20
N GLU A 64 4.17 9.62 0.05
CA GLU A 64 3.26 10.27 -0.89
C GLU A 64 3.44 11.80 -0.94
N ILE A 65 3.80 12.43 0.18
CA ILE A 65 4.16 13.86 0.25
C ILE A 65 5.43 14.13 -0.58
N ALA A 66 6.44 13.27 -0.47
CA ALA A 66 7.65 13.37 -1.32
C ALA A 66 7.29 13.33 -2.82
N HIS A 67 6.37 12.44 -3.22
CA HIS A 67 5.85 12.42 -4.60
C HIS A 67 5.16 13.71 -4.99
N ALA A 68 4.33 14.25 -4.11
CA ALA A 68 3.60 15.49 -4.37
C ALA A 68 4.53 16.70 -4.54
N LEU A 69 5.62 16.76 -3.76
CA LEU A 69 6.61 17.83 -3.82
C LEU A 69 7.57 17.71 -5.02
N CYS A 70 7.95 16.49 -5.41
CA CYS A 70 8.89 16.28 -6.52
C CYS A 70 8.21 16.21 -7.90
N GLY A 71 6.91 15.93 -7.94
CA GLY A 71 6.14 15.77 -9.16
C GLY A 71 6.29 14.38 -9.82
N GLN A 72 5.36 14.07 -10.73
CA GLN A 72 5.21 12.73 -11.31
C GLN A 72 6.44 12.23 -12.07
N GLN A 73 7.15 13.13 -12.76
CA GLN A 73 8.31 12.76 -13.58
C GLN A 73 9.51 12.29 -12.75
N ALA A 74 9.59 12.68 -11.48
CA ALA A 74 10.69 12.27 -10.61
C ALA A 74 10.64 10.77 -10.28
N GLY A 75 9.44 10.17 -10.27
CA GLY A 75 9.24 8.78 -9.82
C GLY A 75 9.90 8.53 -8.46
N HIS A 76 10.54 7.37 -8.29
CA HIS A 76 11.43 7.10 -7.14
C HIS A 76 12.91 7.41 -7.45
N GLY A 77 13.16 8.39 -8.32
CA GLY A 77 14.51 8.79 -8.75
C GLY A 77 15.30 9.57 -7.68
N PRO A 78 16.52 10.04 -8.01
CA PRO A 78 17.40 10.71 -7.05
C PRO A 78 16.79 11.92 -6.36
N ILE A 79 16.03 12.74 -7.09
CA ILE A 79 15.34 13.93 -6.56
C ILE A 79 14.32 13.52 -5.50
N TRP A 80 13.48 12.52 -5.82
CA TRP A 80 12.51 11.99 -4.87
C TRP A 80 13.18 11.38 -3.65
N ARG A 81 14.25 10.60 -3.84
CA ARG A 81 14.96 9.96 -2.72
C ARG A 81 15.56 11.00 -1.77
N ALA A 82 16.20 12.04 -2.30
CA ALA A 82 16.75 13.13 -1.50
C ALA A 82 15.65 13.85 -0.70
N LYS A 83 14.54 14.20 -1.36
CA LYS A 83 13.40 14.84 -0.69
C LYS A 83 12.77 13.92 0.35
N ALA A 84 12.54 12.65 0.04
CA ALA A 84 11.95 11.70 0.99
C ALA A 84 12.83 11.54 2.24
N THR A 85 14.16 11.47 2.09
CA THR A 85 15.09 11.46 3.24
C THR A 85 14.99 12.75 4.07
N GLU A 86 14.95 13.92 3.42
CA GLU A 86 14.79 15.22 4.09
C GLU A 86 13.48 15.28 4.90
N LEU A 87 12.40 14.68 4.39
CA LEU A 87 11.13 14.56 5.08
C LEU A 87 11.13 13.57 6.27
N GLY A 88 12.20 12.78 6.45
CA GLY A 88 12.28 11.75 7.48
C GLY A 88 11.72 10.38 7.06
N TYR A 89 11.48 10.15 5.76
CA TYR A 89 11.11 8.81 5.27
C TYR A 89 12.29 7.84 5.41
N LEU A 90 12.03 6.70 6.05
CA LEU A 90 13.05 5.71 6.40
C LEU A 90 13.43 4.75 5.26
N HIS A 91 12.83 4.90 4.07
CA HIS A 91 13.03 3.99 2.93
C HIS A 91 12.75 2.51 3.22
N GLN A 92 11.89 2.27 4.21
CA GLN A 92 11.47 0.91 4.57
C GLN A 92 10.36 0.43 3.63
N ARG A 93 10.42 -0.86 3.30
CA ARG A 93 9.41 -1.49 2.46
C ARG A 93 8.11 -1.62 3.23
N ILE A 94 7.05 -0.99 2.73
CA ILE A 94 5.70 -1.18 3.26
C ILE A 94 5.17 -2.51 2.72
N ASP A 95 4.86 -3.45 3.62
CA ASP A 95 4.37 -4.77 3.23
C ASP A 95 2.91 -4.71 2.77
N GLY A 96 2.71 -4.63 1.45
CA GLY A 96 1.38 -4.71 0.84
C GLY A 96 0.65 -6.04 1.11
N ASN A 97 1.35 -7.09 1.55
CA ASN A 97 0.69 -8.35 1.92
C ASN A 97 -0.15 -8.20 3.19
N ALA A 98 0.23 -7.36 4.15
CA ALA A 98 -0.59 -7.11 5.34
C ALA A 98 -1.95 -6.49 4.97
N ILE A 99 -1.94 -5.54 4.04
CA ILE A 99 -3.16 -4.90 3.50
C ILE A 99 -4.01 -5.92 2.72
N ALA A 100 -3.36 -6.76 1.91
CA ALA A 100 -4.06 -7.78 1.15
C ALA A 100 -4.68 -8.84 2.07
N LYS A 101 -3.97 -9.23 3.15
CA LYS A 101 -4.44 -10.14 4.20
C LYS A 101 -5.69 -9.59 4.89
N SER A 102 -5.66 -8.32 5.32
CA SER A 102 -6.74 -7.71 6.10
C SER A 102 -8.06 -7.54 5.35
N SER A 103 -8.02 -7.57 4.01
CA SER A 103 -9.17 -7.38 3.13
C SER A 103 -9.57 -8.64 2.36
N ALA A 104 -8.90 -9.76 2.60
CA ALA A 104 -9.13 -10.99 1.88
C ALA A 104 -10.36 -11.73 2.40
N LYS A 105 -11.19 -12.20 1.46
CA LYS A 105 -12.24 -13.18 1.74
C LYS A 105 -11.78 -14.61 1.51
N TYR A 106 -10.74 -14.79 0.70
CA TYR A 106 -10.20 -16.09 0.35
C TYR A 106 -8.70 -16.13 0.60
N ARG A 107 -8.27 -17.19 1.30
CA ARG A 107 -6.87 -17.56 1.48
C ARG A 107 -6.55 -18.74 0.59
N GLY A 108 -5.47 -18.62 -0.17
CA GLY A 108 -4.91 -19.64 -1.02
C GLY A 108 -3.61 -20.17 -0.42
N LEU A 109 -3.39 -21.49 -0.45
CA LEU A 109 -2.13 -22.12 -0.06
C LEU A 109 -1.62 -23.01 -1.19
N CYS A 110 -0.35 -22.85 -1.57
CA CYS A 110 0.31 -23.77 -2.50
C CYS A 110 1.01 -24.92 -1.75
N PRO A 111 1.42 -26.02 -2.42
CA PRO A 111 2.07 -27.16 -1.77
C PRO A 111 3.39 -26.84 -1.05
N GLN A 112 4.02 -25.71 -1.39
CA GLN A 112 5.25 -25.22 -0.74
C GLN A 112 4.98 -24.24 0.42
N GLY A 113 3.72 -24.06 0.82
CA GLY A 113 3.36 -23.23 1.96
C GLY A 113 3.20 -21.72 1.67
N HIS A 114 3.43 -21.24 0.44
CA HIS A 114 3.17 -19.84 0.11
C HIS A 114 1.69 -19.49 0.21
N GLU A 115 1.40 -18.40 0.92
CA GLU A 115 0.05 -17.86 1.08
C GLU A 115 -0.31 -16.89 -0.04
N HIS A 116 -1.58 -16.90 -0.42
CA HIS A 116 -2.16 -16.00 -1.41
C HIS A 116 -3.49 -15.46 -0.90
N PHE A 117 -3.76 -14.19 -1.17
CA PHE A 117 -4.94 -13.51 -0.63
C PHE A 117 -5.78 -12.90 -1.76
N ARG A 118 -7.09 -13.12 -1.72
CA ARG A 118 -8.03 -12.58 -2.72
C ARG A 118 -9.35 -12.14 -2.08
N SER A 119 -9.91 -11.08 -2.65
CA SER A 119 -11.25 -10.59 -2.28
C SER A 119 -12.38 -11.40 -2.90
N ARG A 120 -12.10 -12.22 -3.93
CA ARG A 120 -13.06 -13.08 -4.63
C ARG A 120 -12.46 -14.44 -4.93
N ARG A 121 -13.31 -15.48 -4.95
CA ARG A 121 -12.91 -16.83 -5.36
C ARG A 121 -12.45 -16.82 -6.83
N PRO A 122 -11.27 -17.39 -7.15
CA PRO A 122 -10.86 -17.55 -8.54
C PRO A 122 -11.83 -18.43 -9.31
N SER A 123 -12.15 -18.03 -10.55
CA SER A 123 -12.95 -18.84 -11.48
C SER A 123 -12.13 -19.88 -12.24
N ARG A 124 -10.80 -19.79 -12.19
CA ARG A 124 -9.86 -20.72 -12.84
C ARG A 124 -8.84 -21.21 -11.82
N ALA A 125 -8.30 -22.41 -12.06
CA ALA A 125 -7.17 -22.92 -11.31
C ALA A 125 -5.97 -21.96 -11.47
N LEU A 126 -5.32 -21.62 -10.36
CA LEU A 126 -4.14 -20.78 -10.31
C LEU A 126 -2.99 -21.57 -9.70
N SER A 127 -1.77 -21.31 -10.16
CA SER A 127 -0.55 -21.88 -9.56
C SER A 127 0.35 -20.80 -8.97
N CYS A 128 1.17 -21.17 -7.99
CA CYS A 128 2.04 -20.24 -7.30
C CYS A 128 3.17 -19.73 -8.21
N LYS A 129 3.20 -18.41 -8.44
CA LYS A 129 4.28 -17.74 -9.18
C LYS A 129 5.62 -17.73 -8.45
N GLY A 130 5.61 -17.86 -7.13
CA GLY A 130 6.83 -18.01 -6.32
C GLY A 130 7.48 -19.38 -6.50
N CYS A 131 6.70 -20.42 -6.82
CA CYS A 131 7.22 -21.77 -7.07
C CYS A 131 7.64 -21.98 -8.52
N ALA A 132 6.91 -21.39 -9.48
CA ALA A 132 7.26 -21.44 -10.90
C ALA A 132 6.80 -20.18 -11.63
N PRO A 133 7.61 -19.62 -12.55
CA PRO A 133 7.24 -18.39 -13.27
C PRO A 133 6.08 -18.62 -14.25
N VAL A 134 5.89 -19.85 -14.73
CA VAL A 134 4.80 -20.27 -15.61
C VAL A 134 3.77 -21.13 -14.88
N PHE A 135 2.56 -21.25 -15.45
CA PHE A 135 1.52 -22.08 -14.86
C PHE A 135 1.99 -23.54 -14.72
N SER A 136 1.84 -24.10 -13.52
CA SER A 136 2.24 -25.48 -13.24
C SER A 136 1.23 -26.16 -12.33
N ARG A 137 0.70 -27.31 -12.79
CA ARG A 137 -0.21 -28.15 -12.01
C ARG A 137 0.43 -28.68 -10.71
N ARG A 138 1.77 -28.73 -10.64
CA ARG A 138 2.49 -29.14 -9.43
C ARG A 138 2.35 -28.15 -8.28
N TYR A 139 2.00 -26.89 -8.57
CA TYR A 139 1.94 -25.81 -7.59
C TYR A 139 0.57 -25.15 -7.55
N LEU A 140 -0.50 -25.93 -7.76
CA LEU A 140 -1.87 -25.45 -7.66
C LEU A 140 -2.16 -24.86 -6.28
N ILE A 141 -2.83 -23.71 -6.28
CA ILE A 141 -3.23 -23.03 -5.06
C ILE A 141 -4.60 -23.57 -4.65
N SER A 142 -4.68 -24.15 -3.46
CA SER A 142 -5.93 -24.53 -2.82
C SER A 142 -6.54 -23.33 -2.12
N TRP A 143 -7.82 -23.04 -2.36
CA TRP A 143 -8.49 -21.83 -1.86
C TRP A 143 -9.55 -22.17 -0.81
N GLN A 144 -9.52 -21.44 0.30
CA GLN A 144 -10.50 -21.51 1.38
C GLN A 144 -11.08 -20.11 1.63
N GLU A 145 -12.37 -20.04 1.91
CA GLU A 145 -13.03 -18.82 2.39
C GLU A 145 -12.68 -18.60 3.87
N ILE A 146 -12.28 -17.38 4.21
CA ILE A 146 -11.76 -17.01 5.54
C ILE A 146 -12.53 -15.85 6.17
N SER A 147 -13.70 -15.50 5.62
CA SER A 147 -14.58 -14.43 6.08
C SER A 147 -16.00 -14.91 6.25
#